data_AF-A0A2M8DZZ1-F1
#
_entry.id   AF-A0A2M8DZZ1-F1
#
_cell.length_a   1.000
_cell.length_b   1.000
_cell.length_c   1.000
_cell.angle_alpha   90.00
_cell.angle_beta   90.00
_cell.angle_gamma   90.00
#
_symmetry.space_group_name_H-M   'P 1'
#
loop_
_entity.id
_entity.type
_entity.pdbx_description
1 polymer ?
#
loop_
_entity_poly.entity_id
_entity_poly.type
_entity_poly.pdbx_seq_one_letter_code
_entity_poly.pdbx_strand_id
1 'polypeptide(L)'
;MPDSSEKLFALAGRVYVLLRRETTRMIDVEWMVVEPVYALEVIRLARATKNVELMELAERIEATHLLLSGSKRQMVQHVPDIPIPVPQSRYVNTLR
;
A
#
# COMPACT_ATOMS: atom_id res chain seq x y z
N MET A 1 7.91 21.86 -15.35
CA MET A 1 7.27 21.55 -14.05
C MET A 1 7.39 20.05 -13.91
N PRO A 2 7.94 19.49 -12.82
CA PRO A 2 7.89 18.04 -12.65
C PRO A 2 6.42 17.66 -12.65
N ASP A 3 6.05 16.73 -13.53
CA ASP A 3 4.68 16.27 -13.64
C ASP A 3 4.24 15.73 -12.27
N SER A 4 3.00 15.97 -11.86
CA SER A 4 2.51 15.58 -10.53
C SER A 4 2.73 14.08 -10.24
N SER A 5 2.81 13.26 -11.28
CA SER A 5 3.17 11.85 -11.26
C SER A 5 4.61 11.59 -10.77
N GLU A 6 5.62 12.34 -11.26
CA GLU A 6 7.02 12.16 -10.85
C GLU A 6 7.22 12.46 -9.36
N LYS A 7 6.57 13.53 -8.87
CA LYS A 7 6.57 13.88 -7.44
C LYS A 7 5.96 12.77 -6.60
N LEU A 8 4.86 12.20 -7.08
CA LEU A 8 4.16 11.12 -6.39
C LEU A 8 5.00 9.83 -6.39
N PHE A 9 5.67 9.53 -7.49
CA PHE A 9 6.62 8.42 -7.58
C PHE A 9 7.78 8.56 -6.58
N ALA A 10 8.34 9.76 -6.47
CA ALA A 10 9.39 10.05 -5.50
C ALA A 10 8.92 9.89 -4.03
N LEU A 11 7.68 10.31 -3.72
CA LEU A 11 7.08 10.11 -2.41
C LEU A 11 6.81 8.62 -2.13
N ALA A 12 6.26 7.91 -3.12
CA ALA A 12 5.96 6.48 -3.04
C ALA A 12 7.23 5.64 -2.80
N GLY A 13 8.34 5.96 -3.46
CA GLY A 13 9.63 5.31 -3.23
C GLY A 13 10.16 5.50 -1.80
N ARG A 14 9.98 6.69 -1.21
CA ARG A 14 10.36 6.94 0.20
C ARG A 14 9.51 6.13 1.17
N VAL A 15 8.20 6.06 0.93
CA VAL A 15 7.30 5.21 1.71
C VAL A 15 7.71 3.75 1.62
N TYR A 16 8.01 3.25 0.42
CA TYR A 16 8.48 1.86 0.25
C TYR A 16 9.70 1.55 1.11
N VAL A 17 10.74 2.38 1.07
CA VAL A 17 11.97 2.15 1.84
C VAL A 17 11.69 2.10 3.34
N LEU A 18 10.92 3.05 3.87
CA LEU A 18 10.60 3.11 5.29
C LEU A 18 9.67 1.97 5.71
N LEU A 19 8.61 1.70 4.94
CA LEU A 19 7.67 0.63 5.21
C LEU A 19 8.37 -0.74 5.21
N ARG A 20 9.34 -0.94 4.30
CA ARG A 20 10.16 -2.16 4.23
C ARG A 20 11.02 -2.33 5.48
N ARG A 21 11.58 -1.25 6.02
CA ARG A 21 12.39 -1.30 7.24
C ARG A 21 11.56 -1.66 8.46
N GLU A 22 10.34 -1.14 8.54
CA GLU A 22 9.47 -1.33 9.72
C GLU A 22 8.67 -2.63 9.68
N THR A 23 8.19 -3.05 8.51
CA THR A 23 7.22 -4.15 8.37
C THR A 23 7.71 -5.29 7.49
N THR A 24 8.91 -5.17 6.89
CA THR A 24 9.44 -6.11 5.88
C THR A 24 8.56 -6.28 4.63
N ARG A 25 7.48 -5.50 4.47
CA ARG A 25 6.58 -5.56 3.32
C ARG A 25 7.15 -4.88 2.08
N MET A 26 6.86 -5.45 0.92
CA MET A 26 7.11 -4.85 -0.39
C MET A 26 5.80 -4.30 -0.94
N ILE A 27 5.84 -3.08 -1.48
CA ILE A 27 4.70 -2.41 -2.09
C ILE A 27 5.05 -2.07 -3.54
N ASP A 28 4.03 -2.01 -4.39
CA ASP A 28 4.18 -1.62 -5.79
C ASP A 28 4.05 -0.09 -5.91
N VAL A 29 5.16 0.57 -6.24
CA VAL A 29 5.25 2.03 -6.33
C VAL A 29 4.51 2.54 -7.58
N GLU A 30 4.55 1.78 -8.68
CA GLU A 30 3.88 2.14 -9.93
C GLU A 30 2.37 2.06 -9.76
N TRP A 31 1.88 1.00 -9.14
CA TRP A 31 0.44 0.82 -8.91
C TRP A 31 -0.13 1.87 -7.94
N MET A 32 0.67 2.31 -6.97
CA MET A 32 0.29 3.38 -6.03
C MET A 32 0.06 4.74 -6.70
N VAL A 33 0.60 4.96 -7.89
CA VAL A 33 0.46 6.23 -8.62
C VAL A 33 -0.80 6.24 -9.48
N VAL A 34 -1.23 5.08 -9.96
CA VAL A 34 -2.32 4.94 -10.94
C VAL A 34 -3.64 4.57 -10.26
N GLU A 35 -3.61 3.75 -9.20
CA GLU A 35 -4.81 3.20 -8.56
C GLU A 35 -5.07 3.83 -7.17
N PRO A 36 -6.08 4.70 -7.02
CA PRO A 36 -6.36 5.38 -5.76
C PRO A 36 -6.74 4.43 -4.62
N VAL A 37 -7.42 3.33 -4.90
CA VAL A 37 -7.81 2.36 -3.86
C VAL A 37 -6.58 1.70 -3.25
N TYR A 38 -5.59 1.37 -4.08
CA TYR A 38 -4.34 0.79 -3.64
C TYR A 38 -3.50 1.81 -2.84
N ALA A 39 -3.44 3.06 -3.30
CA ALA A 39 -2.76 4.14 -2.59
C ALA A 39 -3.32 4.35 -1.17
N LEU A 40 -4.65 4.28 -0.99
CA LEU A 40 -5.29 4.35 0.32
C LEU A 40 -4.90 3.21 1.24
N GLU A 41 -4.82 1.99 0.71
CA GLU A 41 -4.40 0.83 1.49
C GLU A 41 -2.94 0.98 1.95
N VAL A 42 -2.05 1.47 1.07
CA VAL A 42 -0.66 1.77 1.44
C VAL A 42 -0.58 2.87 2.51
N ILE A 43 -1.39 3.94 2.40
CA ILE A 43 -1.50 4.99 3.43
C ILE A 43 -2.00 4.40 4.76
N ARG A 44 -3.00 3.52 4.73
CA ARG A 44 -3.53 2.83 5.92
C ARG A 44 -2.44 2.00 6.60
N LEU A 45 -1.64 1.28 5.82
CA LEU A 45 -0.50 0.50 6.32
C LEU A 45 0.58 1.40 6.92
N ALA A 46 0.93 2.50 6.26
CA ALA A 46 1.90 3.47 6.76
C ALA A 46 1.47 4.05 8.12
N ARG A 47 0.18 4.36 8.29
CA ARG A 47 -0.40 4.83 9.57
C ARG A 47 -0.40 3.75 10.66
N ALA A 48 -0.54 2.47 10.29
CA ALA A 48 -0.52 1.37 11.26
C ALA A 48 0.84 1.19 11.95
N THR A 49 1.94 1.57 11.30
CA THR A 49 3.31 1.48 11.81
C THR A 49 3.59 2.43 12.98
N LYS A 50 2.78 3.48 13.19
CA LYS A 50 2.98 4.56 14.19
C LYS A 50 4.30 5.32 14.08
N ASN A 51 5.04 5.15 12.97
CA ASN A 51 6.25 5.92 12.68
C ASN A 51 5.84 7.31 12.14
N VAL A 52 6.35 8.36 12.77
CA VAL A 52 6.00 9.76 12.47
C VAL A 52 6.34 10.13 11.02
N GLU A 53 7.50 9.73 10.52
CA GLU A 53 7.94 10.02 9.16
C GLU A 53 7.05 9.36 8.11
N LEU A 54 6.61 8.12 8.37
CA LEU A 54 5.65 7.41 7.51
C LEU A 54 4.27 8.09 7.51
N MET A 55 3.82 8.62 8.63
CA MET A 55 2.56 9.36 8.72
C MET A 55 2.62 10.67 7.92
N GLU A 56 3.71 11.43 8.04
CA GLU A 56 3.91 12.67 7.27
C GLU A 56 3.98 12.41 5.76
N LEU A 57 4.67 11.34 5.34
CA LEU A 57 4.72 10.94 3.94
C LEU A 57 3.35 10.52 3.40
N ALA A 58 2.57 9.81 4.21
CA ALA A 58 1.21 9.41 3.84
C ALA A 58 0.29 10.63 3.62
N GLU A 59 0.36 11.64 4.49
CA GLU A 59 -0.37 12.90 4.31
C GLU A 59 0.06 13.66 3.04
N ARG A 60 1.36 13.69 2.75
CA ARG A 60 1.88 14.32 1.52
C ARG A 60 1.40 13.61 0.26
N ILE A 61 1.33 12.28 0.27
CA ILE A 61 0.79 11.50 -0.85
C ILE A 61 -0.69 11.80 -1.01
N GLU A 62 -1.48 11.79 0.06
CA GLU A 62 -2.91 12.09 0.03
C GLU A 62 -3.19 13.49 -0.56
N ALA A 63 -2.37 14.49 -0.20
CA ALA A 63 -2.47 15.84 -0.75
C ALA A 63 -2.07 15.94 -2.23
N THR A 64 -1.06 15.17 -2.65
CA THR A 64 -0.50 15.23 -4.03
C THR A 64 -1.30 14.38 -5.01
N HIS A 65 -1.90 13.27 -4.54
CA HIS A 65 -2.65 12.35 -5.38
C HIS A 65 -4.00 12.97 -5.76
N LEU A 66 -4.13 13.39 -7.01
CA LEU A 66 -5.29 14.14 -7.52
C LEU A 66 -6.64 13.44 -7.22
N LEU A 67 -6.67 12.11 -7.32
CA LEU A 67 -7.87 11.31 -7.06
C LEU A 67 -8.19 11.12 -5.57
N LEU A 68 -7.22 11.32 -4.67
CA LEU A 68 -7.41 11.21 -3.22
C LEU A 68 -7.76 12.56 -2.59
N SER A 69 -7.26 13.66 -3.16
CA SER A 69 -7.43 15.04 -2.66
C SER A 69 -8.90 15.49 -2.52
N GLY A 70 -9.86 14.79 -3.16
CA GLY A 70 -11.30 15.06 -3.08
C GLY A 70 -12.14 14.01 -2.35
N SER A 71 -11.59 12.84 -2.04
CA SER A 71 -12.35 11.74 -1.41
C SER A 71 -12.28 11.86 0.10
N LYS A 72 -13.21 12.62 0.67
CA LYS A 72 -13.53 12.53 2.11
C LYS A 72 -13.79 11.07 2.47
N ARG A 73 -12.81 10.45 3.15
CA ARG A 73 -12.93 9.32 4.09
C ARG A 73 -14.12 8.41 3.81
N GLN A 74 -14.13 7.70 2.69
CA GLN A 74 -14.91 6.47 2.65
C GLN A 74 -14.10 5.41 3.38
N MET A 75 -14.57 5.10 4.59
CA MET A 75 -14.10 3.98 5.38
C MET A 75 -14.12 2.72 4.51
N VAL A 76 -12.95 2.23 4.10
CA VAL A 76 -12.84 0.85 3.66
C VAL A 76 -12.98 0.01 4.92
N GLN A 77 -14.21 -0.47 5.07
CA GLN A 77 -14.63 -1.48 6.03
C GLN A 77 -13.66 -2.67 5.95
N HIS A 78 -13.24 -3.11 7.13
CA HIS A 78 -13.02 -4.52 7.47
C HIS A 78 -12.92 -5.46 6.26
N VAL A 79 -11.69 -5.88 5.91
CA VAL A 79 -11.53 -7.18 5.25
C VAL A 79 -11.99 -8.21 6.29
N PRO A 80 -13.13 -8.89 6.14
CA PRO A 80 -13.40 -10.03 6.99
C PRO A 80 -12.26 -11.02 6.75
N ASP A 81 -11.79 -11.71 7.79
CA ASP A 81 -10.93 -12.87 7.64
C ASP A 81 -11.63 -13.84 6.68
N ILE A 82 -11.31 -13.76 5.39
CA ILE A 82 -11.68 -14.80 4.44
C ILE A 82 -10.80 -15.96 4.88
N PRO A 83 -11.36 -17.08 5.37
CA PRO A 83 -10.54 -18.24 5.65
C PRO A 83 -9.92 -18.65 4.31
N ILE A 84 -8.63 -18.40 4.14
CA ILE A 84 -7.87 -18.92 3.00
C ILE A 84 -8.01 -20.44 3.12
N PRO A 85 -8.69 -21.14 2.19
CA PRO A 85 -8.67 -22.58 2.22
C PRO A 85 -7.23 -23.00 1.99
N VAL A 86 -6.57 -23.45 3.05
CA VAL A 86 -5.23 -24.04 2.98
C VAL A 86 -5.35 -25.19 1.98
N PRO A 87 -4.70 -25.13 0.80
CA PRO A 87 -4.76 -26.24 -0.14
C PRO A 87 -4.12 -27.43 0.57
N GLN A 88 -4.92 -28.46 0.89
CA GLN A 88 -4.37 -29.71 1.37
C GLN A 88 -3.42 -30.22 0.30
N SER A 89 -2.13 -30.23 0.61
CA SER A 89 -1.06 -30.73 -0.23
C SER A 89 -1.32 -32.22 -0.48
N ARG A 90 -2.00 -32.49 -1.59
CA ARG A 90 -2.20 -33.84 -2.11
C ARG A 90 -0.89 -34.27 -2.74
N TYR A 91 0.08 -34.66 -1.90
CA TYR A 91 1.30 -35.34 -2.32
C TYR A 91 0.89 -36.64 -3.01
N VAL A 92 0.88 -36.63 -4.34
CA VAL A 92 0.80 -37.85 -5.14
C VAL A 92 2.19 -38.47 -5.16
N ASN A 93 2.40 -39.38 -4.21
CA ASN A 93 3.56 -40.25 -4.16
C ASN A 93 3.39 -41.38 -5.18
N THR A 94 3.74 -41.13 -6.44
CA THR A 94 3.97 -42.19 -7.43
C THR A 94 4.93 -41.72 -8.51
N LEU A 95 6.23 -41.93 -8.28
CA LEU A 95 7.17 -42.25 -9.33
C LEU A 95 7.93 -43.50 -8.86
N ARG A 96 7.39 -44.66 -9.24
CA ARG A 96 8.10 -45.93 -9.33
C ARG A 96 8.22 -46.29 -10.79
#